data_AF-A0A969ATI4-F1
#
_entry.id   AF-A0A969ATI4-F1
#
_cell.length_a   1.000
_cell.length_b   1.000
_cell.length_c   1.000
_cell.angle_alpha   90.00
_cell.angle_beta   90.00
_cell.angle_gamma   90.00
#
_symmetry.space_group_name_H-M   'P 1'
#
loop_
_entity.id
_entity.type
_entity.pdbx_description
1 polymer ?
#
loop_
_entity_poly.entity_id
_entity_poly.type
_entity_poly.pdbx_seq_one_letter_code
_entity_poly.pdbx_strand_id
1 'polypeptide(L)'
;MQSLFWFFKGEFPSIWAVLLLGFPLLRKPLLWLMNRTGHGEMMVLFGFLVALGGAQLFAEMGLKADLGALVAGLVVANSQKSDELSKTLLNFKEFFLVAFFLNIGLTGTPQWWMLGVSMVFIVLIPVKSFLYFWILTHFHVRARTSFWIS
;
A
#
# COMPACT_ATOMS: atom_id res chain seq x y z
N MET A 1 -1.55 11.76 -33.40
CA MET A 1 -1.95 10.68 -32.46
C MET A 1 -0.95 10.59 -31.29
N GLN A 2 -0.70 11.70 -30.59
CA GLN A 2 0.27 11.77 -29.46
C GLN A 2 -0.35 12.35 -28.17
N SER A 3 -1.67 12.59 -28.15
CA SER A 3 -2.42 13.08 -26.99
C SER A 3 -2.95 11.97 -26.06
N LEU A 4 -2.84 10.70 -26.46
CA LEU A 4 -3.46 9.57 -25.75
C LEU A 4 -2.64 9.00 -24.58
N PHE A 5 -1.35 9.32 -24.48
CA PHE A 5 -0.45 8.78 -23.44
C PHE A 5 -0.35 9.62 -22.15
N TRP A 6 -0.86 10.86 -22.16
CA TRP A 6 -0.91 11.73 -20.97
C TRP A 6 -2.07 11.39 -20.03
N PHE A 7 -3.03 10.60 -20.52
CA PHE A 7 -4.35 10.39 -19.91
C PHE A 7 -4.42 9.16 -18.98
N PHE A 8 -3.38 8.32 -18.94
CA PHE A 8 -3.48 6.98 -18.32
C PHE A 8 -2.95 6.79 -16.90
N LYS A 9 -2.24 7.74 -16.25
CA LYS A 9 -1.98 7.58 -14.78
C LYS A 9 -1.31 8.70 -13.98
N GLY A 10 -0.89 9.81 -14.59
CA GLY A 10 -0.08 10.80 -13.89
C GLY A 10 -0.86 12.06 -13.64
N GLU A 11 -1.67 12.13 -12.58
CA GLU A 11 -1.93 13.43 -11.97
C GLU A 11 -0.55 14.03 -11.69
N PHE A 12 -0.23 15.16 -12.31
CA PHE A 12 0.99 15.86 -11.98
C PHE A 12 0.94 16.09 -10.46
N PRO A 13 1.93 15.60 -9.69
CA PRO A 13 1.98 15.93 -8.29
C PRO A 13 1.93 17.45 -8.23
N SER A 14 0.95 17.99 -7.50
CA SER A 14 0.76 19.43 -7.47
C SER A 14 2.07 20.10 -7.01
N ILE A 15 2.26 21.38 -7.33
CA ILE A 15 3.42 22.15 -6.84
C ILE A 15 3.60 22.01 -5.30
N TRP A 16 2.51 21.66 -4.60
CA TRP A 16 2.43 21.39 -3.17
C TRP A 16 3.06 20.06 -2.71
N ALA A 17 3.42 19.15 -3.63
CA ALA A 17 4.17 17.93 -3.29
C ALA A 17 5.56 18.22 -2.71
N VAL A 18 6.11 19.42 -2.95
CA VAL A 18 7.34 19.90 -2.27
C VAL A 18 7.09 20.07 -0.76
N LEU A 19 5.87 20.44 -0.35
CA LEU A 19 5.45 20.59 1.04
C LEU A 19 5.47 19.24 1.79
N LEU A 20 5.43 18.14 1.04
CA LEU A 20 5.59 16.78 1.53
C LEU A 20 7.03 16.48 2.01
N LEU A 21 8.04 17.25 1.58
CA LEU A 21 9.36 17.22 2.24
C LEU A 21 9.29 17.70 3.71
N GLY A 22 8.24 18.43 4.09
CA GLY A 22 7.93 18.79 5.47
C GLY A 22 7.20 17.70 6.25
N PHE A 23 6.77 16.60 5.61
CA PHE A 23 6.08 15.50 6.28
C PHE A 23 6.89 14.84 7.43
N PRO A 24 8.23 14.70 7.34
CA PRO A 24 9.05 14.27 8.48
C PRO A 24 8.95 15.20 9.71
N LEU A 25 8.56 16.47 9.54
CA LEU A 25 8.37 17.41 10.63
C LEU A 25 7.18 17.01 11.53
N LEU A 26 6.17 16.35 10.95
CA LEU A 26 5.01 15.79 11.68
C LEU A 26 5.39 14.62 12.58
N ARG A 27 6.61 14.08 12.48
CA ARG A 27 7.10 13.02 13.35
C ARG A 27 6.99 13.38 14.83
N LYS A 28 7.45 14.57 15.22
CA LYS A 28 7.46 14.99 16.64
C LYS A 28 6.05 15.02 17.27
N PRO A 29 5.04 15.68 16.67
CA PRO A 29 3.69 15.67 17.23
C PRO A 29 3.04 14.29 17.19
N LEU A 30 3.25 13.49 16.13
CA LEU A 30 2.72 12.12 16.08
C LEU A 30 3.30 11.25 17.21
N LEU A 31 4.62 11.31 17.43
CA LEU A 31 5.26 10.55 18.51
C LEU A 31 4.83 11.03 19.89
N TRP A 32 4.63 12.35 20.06
CA TRP A 32 4.10 12.89 21.30
C TRP A 32 2.68 12.39 21.59
N LEU A 33 1.82 12.37 20.58
CA LEU A 33 0.46 11.85 20.69
C LEU A 33 0.47 10.34 20.97
N MET A 34 1.33 9.58 20.29
CA MET A 34 1.50 8.14 20.50
C MET A 34 2.00 7.79 21.91
N ASN A 35 2.84 8.64 22.50
CA ASN A 35 3.29 8.46 23.88
C ASN A 35 2.16 8.73 24.88
N ARG A 36 1.22 9.61 24.53
CA ARG A 36 0.02 9.93 25.32
C ARG A 36 -1.11 8.90 25.16
N THR A 37 -1.17 8.18 24.05
CA THR A 37 -2.15 7.11 23.86
C THR A 37 -1.85 5.94 24.79
N GLY A 38 -2.90 5.39 25.40
CA GLY A 38 -2.83 4.18 26.22
C GLY A 38 -2.54 2.93 25.39
N HIS A 39 -2.80 1.77 25.97
CA HIS A 39 -2.55 0.47 25.34
C HIS A 39 -3.81 -0.09 24.67
N GLY A 40 -3.64 -1.09 23.81
CA GLY A 40 -4.76 -1.83 23.22
C GLY A 40 -5.60 -1.02 22.23
N GLU A 41 -6.88 -0.80 22.53
CA GLU A 41 -7.87 -0.20 21.61
C GLU A 41 -7.51 1.25 21.22
N MET A 42 -6.94 2.02 22.14
CA MET A 42 -6.53 3.39 21.86
C MET A 42 -5.36 3.43 20.84
N MET A 43 -4.52 2.39 20.84
CA MET A 43 -3.43 2.21 19.88
C MET A 43 -3.97 1.89 18.47
N VAL A 44 -5.07 1.13 18.38
CA VAL A 44 -5.78 0.87 17.11
C VAL A 44 -6.27 2.17 16.49
N LEU A 45 -6.98 2.98 17.28
CA LEU A 45 -7.53 4.26 16.82
C LEU A 45 -6.43 5.20 16.36
N PHE A 46 -5.32 5.26 17.10
CA PHE A 46 -4.15 6.02 16.69
C PHE A 46 -3.59 5.54 15.35
N GLY A 47 -3.41 4.22 15.18
CA GLY A 47 -2.93 3.63 13.94
C GLY A 47 -3.80 3.97 12.73
N PHE A 48 -5.12 3.86 12.87
CA PHE A 48 -6.05 4.26 11.81
C PHE A 48 -6.03 5.76 11.55
N LEU A 49 -5.99 6.59 12.59
CA LEU A 49 -5.92 8.04 12.43
C LEU A 49 -4.67 8.45 11.68
N VAL A 50 -3.51 7.86 12.00
CA VAL A 50 -2.25 8.12 11.29
C VAL A 50 -2.30 7.64 9.84
N ALA A 51 -2.82 6.42 9.60
CA ALA A 51 -2.92 5.87 8.25
C ALA A 51 -3.88 6.66 7.35
N LEU A 52 -5.09 6.94 7.85
CA LEU A 52 -6.12 7.70 7.12
C LEU A 52 -5.72 9.18 6.97
N GLY A 53 -5.13 9.78 8.00
CA GLY A 53 -4.61 11.14 7.94
C GLY A 53 -3.47 11.26 6.91
N GLY A 54 -2.53 10.31 6.90
CA GLY A 54 -1.48 10.25 5.89
C GLY A 54 -2.02 10.07 4.48
N ALA A 55 -2.99 9.17 4.31
CA ALA A 55 -3.67 8.93 3.04
C ALA A 55 -4.37 10.19 2.51
N GLN A 56 -5.12 10.89 3.37
CA GLN A 56 -5.83 12.12 3.04
C GLN A 56 -4.87 13.24 2.64
N LEU A 57 -3.79 13.43 3.40
CA LEU A 57 -2.77 14.44 3.09
C LEU A 57 -2.12 14.22 1.72
N PHE A 58 -1.86 12.97 1.34
CA PHE A 58 -1.29 12.66 0.03
C PHE A 58 -2.32 12.79 -1.09
N ALA A 59 -3.57 12.40 -0.84
CA ALA A 59 -4.66 12.58 -1.78
C ALA A 59 -4.87 14.07 -2.12
N GLU A 60 -4.82 14.96 -1.13
CA GLU A 60 -4.92 16.42 -1.33
C GLU A 60 -3.75 17.00 -2.14
N MET A 61 -2.58 16.36 -2.11
CA MET A 61 -1.41 16.79 -2.89
C MET A 61 -1.38 16.22 -4.33
N GLY A 62 -2.40 15.45 -4.74
CA GLY A 62 -2.46 14.79 -6.05
C GLY A 62 -1.62 13.50 -6.12
N LEU A 63 -1.35 12.88 -4.97
CA LEU A 63 -0.63 11.61 -4.87
C LEU A 63 -1.57 10.48 -4.45
N LYS A 64 -1.16 9.24 -4.75
CA LYS A 64 -1.92 8.07 -4.32
C LYS A 64 -2.00 8.00 -2.80
N ALA A 65 -3.23 7.87 -2.29
CA ALA A 65 -3.54 7.70 -0.87
C ALA A 65 -2.75 6.54 -0.22
N ASP A 66 -2.55 5.43 -0.93
CA ASP A 66 -1.78 4.27 -0.43
C ASP A 66 -0.33 4.62 -0.08
N LEU A 67 0.29 5.53 -0.86
CA LEU A 67 1.64 6.01 -0.58
C LEU A 67 1.65 6.85 0.70
N GLY A 68 0.61 7.66 0.93
CA GLY A 68 0.47 8.47 2.13
C GLY A 68 0.31 7.65 3.40
N ALA A 69 -0.52 6.61 3.37
CA ALA A 69 -0.64 5.68 4.49
C ALA A 69 0.69 4.97 4.78
N LEU A 70 1.42 4.55 3.74
CA LEU A 70 2.72 3.89 3.88
C LEU A 70 3.79 4.83 4.48
N VAL A 71 3.88 6.07 3.98
CA VAL A 71 4.83 7.06 4.50
C VAL A 71 4.49 7.44 5.94
N ALA A 72 3.21 7.61 6.28
CA ALA A 72 2.78 7.85 7.66
C ALA A 72 3.17 6.70 8.60
N GLY A 73 3.01 5.45 8.16
CA GLY A 73 3.49 4.28 8.87
C GLY A 73 5.01 4.29 9.08
N LEU A 74 5.78 4.61 8.03
CA LEU A 74 7.25 4.71 8.11
C LEU A 74 7.72 5.80 9.10
N VAL A 75 7.02 6.93 9.17
CA VAL A 75 7.35 8.02 10.11
C VAL A 75 7.21 7.56 11.57
N VAL A 76 6.24 6.69 11.86
CA VAL A 76 5.97 6.17 13.21
C VAL A 76 6.76 4.89 13.51
N ALA A 77 7.23 4.17 12.49
CA ALA A 77 7.87 2.86 12.62
C ALA A 77 9.13 2.85 13.52
N ASN A 78 9.84 3.97 13.63
CA ASN A 78 11.06 4.06 14.44
C ASN A 78 10.79 4.71 15.82
N SER A 79 9.91 4.09 16.60
CA SER A 79 9.45 4.59 17.91
C SER A 79 9.29 3.48 18.94
N GLN A 80 9.35 3.80 20.23
CA GLN A 80 9.31 2.78 21.31
C GLN A 80 8.02 1.94 21.33
N LYS A 81 6.90 2.47 20.80
CA LYS A 81 5.60 1.78 20.76
C LYS A 81 5.25 1.22 19.36
N SER A 82 6.19 1.21 18.41
CA SER A 82 5.95 0.71 17.04
C SER A 82 5.54 -0.76 17.02
N ASP A 83 6.15 -1.58 17.87
CA ASP A 83 5.88 -3.02 17.94
C ASP A 83 4.46 -3.30 18.46
N GLU A 84 4.01 -2.52 19.46
CA GLU A 84 2.64 -2.62 19.96
C GLU A 84 1.64 -2.16 18.90
N LEU A 85 1.91 -1.03 18.23
CA LEU A 85 1.08 -0.54 17.14
C LEU A 85 0.93 -1.57 16.02
N SER A 86 2.05 -2.14 15.58
CA SER A 86 2.08 -3.14 14.52
C SER A 86 1.33 -4.40 14.92
N LYS A 87 1.54 -4.94 16.13
CA LYS A 87 0.81 -6.12 16.61
C LYS A 87 -0.69 -5.86 16.63
N THR A 88 -1.09 -4.69 17.13
CA THR A 88 -2.49 -4.36 17.28
C THR A 88 -3.16 -4.15 15.91
N LEU A 89 -2.51 -3.49 14.95
CA LEU A 89 -3.02 -3.35 13.58
C LEU A 89 -3.04 -4.68 12.81
N LEU A 90 -2.04 -5.55 13.03
CA LEU A 90 -1.99 -6.86 12.38
C LEU A 90 -3.13 -7.78 12.83
N ASN A 91 -3.63 -7.63 14.06
CA ASN A 91 -4.84 -8.35 14.50
C ASN A 91 -6.07 -8.01 13.65
N PHE A 92 -6.14 -6.80 13.05
CA PHE A 92 -7.23 -6.41 12.15
C PHE A 92 -7.04 -6.89 10.71
N LYS A 93 -5.88 -7.44 10.36
CA LYS A 93 -5.59 -7.94 9.00
C LYS A 93 -6.64 -8.95 8.54
N GLU A 94 -7.04 -9.86 9.43
CA GLU A 94 -8.04 -10.89 9.11
C GLU A 94 -9.40 -10.28 8.79
N PHE A 95 -9.81 -9.28 9.57
CA PHE A 95 -11.04 -8.52 9.31
C PHE A 95 -11.01 -7.83 7.95
N PHE A 96 -9.91 -7.13 7.62
CA PHE A 96 -9.76 -6.48 6.32
C PHE A 96 -9.73 -7.46 5.17
N LEU A 97 -9.10 -8.62 5.35
CA LEU A 97 -9.02 -9.65 4.32
C LEU A 97 -10.40 -10.25 4.04
N VAL A 98 -11.17 -10.57 5.10
CA VAL A 98 -12.55 -11.06 4.98
C VAL A 98 -13.42 -10.00 4.31
N ALA A 99 -13.33 -8.73 4.72
CA ALA A 99 -14.08 -7.64 4.10
C ALA A 99 -13.72 -7.43 2.62
N PHE A 100 -12.44 -7.50 2.27
CA PHE A 100 -11.94 -7.40 0.90
C PHE A 100 -12.48 -8.53 0.02
N PHE A 101 -12.38 -9.78 0.49
CA PHE A 101 -12.90 -10.92 -0.25
C PHE A 101 -14.42 -10.92 -0.37
N LEU A 102 -15.13 -10.52 0.69
CA LEU A 102 -16.57 -10.35 0.65
C LEU A 102 -16.97 -9.27 -0.37
N ASN A 103 -16.28 -8.13 -0.39
CA ASN A 103 -16.57 -7.04 -1.34
C ASN A 103 -16.37 -7.49 -2.80
N ILE A 104 -15.24 -8.14 -3.09
CA ILE A 104 -14.95 -8.66 -4.45
C ILE A 104 -15.95 -9.77 -4.83
N GLY A 105 -16.26 -10.68 -3.90
CA GLY A 105 -17.19 -11.78 -4.14
C GLY A 105 -18.62 -11.32 -4.42
N LEU A 106 -19.05 -10.22 -3.79
CA LEU A 106 -20.38 -9.63 -3.99
C LEU A 106 -20.47 -8.75 -5.25
N THR A 107 -19.38 -8.13 -5.69
CA THR A 107 -19.36 -7.23 -6.85
C THR A 107 -19.20 -7.94 -8.20
N GLY A 108 -18.72 -9.19 -8.20
CA GLY A 108 -18.47 -9.96 -9.42
C GLY A 108 -19.70 -10.66 -10.00
N THR A 109 -20.68 -9.92 -10.55
CA THR A 109 -21.71 -10.57 -11.38
C THR A 109 -21.07 -11.17 -12.64
N PRO A 110 -21.15 -12.49 -12.86
CA PRO A 110 -20.40 -13.13 -13.93
C PRO A 110 -20.95 -12.73 -15.30
N GLN A 111 -20.24 -11.85 -16.00
CA GLN A 111 -20.53 -11.50 -17.38
C GLN A 111 -19.61 -12.27 -18.35
N TRP A 112 -20.09 -12.61 -19.53
CA TRP A 112 -19.32 -13.32 -20.56
C TRP A 112 -17.99 -12.65 -20.94
N TRP A 113 -17.92 -11.33 -20.90
CA TRP A 113 -16.66 -10.59 -21.12
C TRP A 113 -15.61 -10.85 -20.03
N MET A 114 -16.03 -11.08 -18.78
CA MET A 114 -15.11 -11.30 -17.65
C MET A 114 -14.37 -12.63 -17.79
N LEU A 115 -14.97 -13.65 -18.41
CA LEU A 115 -14.29 -14.92 -18.69
C LEU A 115 -13.14 -14.76 -19.67
N GLY A 116 -13.32 -13.98 -20.74
CA GLY A 116 -12.26 -13.70 -21.71
C GLY A 116 -11.08 -12.98 -21.06
N VAL A 117 -11.36 -11.96 -20.24
CA VAL A 117 -10.33 -11.22 -19.48
C VAL A 117 -9.62 -12.14 -18.48
N SER A 118 -10.35 -13.03 -17.79
CA SER A 118 -9.77 -13.96 -16.81
C SER A 118 -8.81 -14.96 -17.45
N MET A 119 -9.13 -15.46 -18.65
CA MET A 119 -8.25 -16.34 -19.43
C MET A 119 -6.94 -15.64 -19.80
N VAL A 120 -7.01 -14.36 -20.18
CA VAL A 120 -5.81 -13.54 -20.47
C VAL A 120 -4.96 -13.36 -19.20
N PHE A 121 -5.57 -13.06 -18.05
CA PHE A 121 -4.83 -12.95 -16.78
C PHE A 121 -4.16 -14.27 -16.37
N ILE A 122 -4.83 -15.42 -16.58
CA ILE A 122 -4.25 -16.75 -16.32
C ILE A 122 -2.98 -16.97 -17.15
N VAL A 123 -2.94 -16.51 -18.40
CA VAL A 123 -1.74 -16.60 -19.25
C VAL A 123 -0.69 -15.55 -18.85
N LEU A 124 -1.12 -14.36 -18.40
CA LEU A 124 -0.22 -13.27 -18.02
C LEU A 124 0.57 -13.57 -16.73
N ILE A 125 -0.02 -14.28 -15.76
CA ILE A 125 0.62 -14.66 -14.49
C ILE A 125 1.93 -15.44 -14.70
N PRO A 126 1.96 -16.58 -15.42
CA PRO A 126 3.20 -17.33 -15.64
C PRO A 126 4.21 -16.55 -16.48
N VAL A 127 3.76 -15.68 -17.41
CA VAL A 127 4.65 -14.80 -18.17
C VAL A 127 5.36 -13.81 -17.23
N LYS A 128 4.64 -13.21 -16.28
CA LYS A 128 5.23 -12.30 -15.29
C LYS A 128 6.22 -13.05 -14.39
N SER A 129 5.88 -14.25 -13.93
CA SER A 129 6.79 -15.11 -13.14
C SER A 129 8.08 -15.46 -13.92
N PHE A 130 7.95 -15.85 -15.20
CA PHE A 130 9.11 -16.14 -16.04
C PHE A 130 9.99 -14.91 -16.29
N LEU A 131 9.37 -13.73 -16.46
CA LEU A 131 10.09 -12.47 -16.64
C LEU A 131 10.91 -12.10 -15.38
N TYR A 132 10.34 -12.25 -14.18
CA TYR A 132 11.08 -12.05 -12.94
C TYR A 132 12.23 -13.05 -12.80
N PHE A 133 12.01 -14.32 -13.12
CA PHE A 133 13.06 -15.34 -13.12
C PHE A 133 14.20 -14.97 -14.07
N TRP A 134 13.87 -14.52 -15.29
CA TRP A 134 14.85 -14.08 -16.28
C TRP A 134 15.67 -12.88 -15.82
N ILE A 135 15.01 -11.84 -15.29
CA ILE A 135 15.68 -10.65 -14.74
C ILE A 135 16.61 -11.06 -13.57
N LEU A 136 16.12 -11.86 -12.62
CA LEU A 136 16.90 -12.25 -11.44
C LEU A 136 18.12 -13.12 -11.79
N THR A 137 18.00 -13.93 -12.84
CA THR A 137 19.12 -14.74 -13.36
C THR A 137 20.18 -13.87 -14.04
N HIS A 138 19.78 -12.78 -14.71
CA HIS A 138 20.71 -11.83 -15.33
C HIS A 138 21.53 -11.03 -14.30
N PHE A 139 20.95 -10.74 -13.13
CA PHE A 139 21.62 -10.02 -12.03
C PHE A 139 22.42 -10.92 -11.06
N HIS A 140 22.73 -12.18 -11.42
CA HIS A 140 23.64 -13.07 -10.65
C HIS A 140 23.23 -13.35 -9.18
N VAL A 141 21.93 -13.32 -8.86
CA VAL A 141 21.44 -13.78 -7.55
C VAL A 141 21.29 -15.31 -7.59
N ARG A 142 21.91 -16.00 -6.61
CA ARG A 142 22.03 -17.47 -6.54
C ARG A 142 20.68 -18.19 -6.68
N ALA A 143 20.54 -19.00 -7.73
CA ALA A 143 19.30 -19.65 -8.21
C ALA A 143 18.52 -20.56 -7.23
N ARG A 144 19.01 -20.83 -6.02
CA ARG A 144 18.33 -21.73 -5.06
C ARG A 144 17.20 -21.06 -4.27
N THR A 145 17.21 -19.74 -4.13
CA THR A 145 16.14 -18.98 -3.44
C THR A 145 15.04 -18.50 -4.41
N SER A 146 15.22 -18.66 -5.73
CA SER A 146 14.29 -18.14 -6.74
C SER A 146 13.08 -19.05 -7.00
N PHE A 147 13.16 -20.35 -6.69
CA PHE A 147 12.04 -21.27 -6.91
C PHE A 147 10.96 -21.16 -5.82
N TRP A 148 11.32 -20.70 -4.63
CA TRP A 148 10.38 -20.55 -3.50
C TRP A 148 9.66 -19.20 -3.48
N ILE A 149 10.08 -18.26 -4.33
CA ILE A 149 9.59 -16.87 -4.33
C ILE A 149 8.73 -16.52 -5.56
N SER A 150 8.73 -17.40 -6.57
CA SER A 150 7.90 -17.29 -7.78
C SER A 150 6.71 -18.23 -7.72
#